data_AF-A0A8T6NS07-F1
#
_entry.id   AF-A0A8T6NS07-F1
#
_cell.length_a   1.000
_cell.length_b   1.000
_cell.length_c   1.000
_cell.angle_alpha   90.00
_cell.angle_beta   90.00
_cell.angle_gamma   90.00
#
_symmetry.space_group_name_H-M   'P 1'
#
loop_
_entity.id
_entity.type
_entity.pdbx_description
1 polymer ?
#
loop_
_entity_poly.entity_id
_entity_poly.type
_entity_poly.pdbx_seq_one_letter_code
_entity_poly.pdbx_strand_id
1 'polypeptide(L)'
;MAEQTISDHSGEHHPEIPTRRYLLIGLALALLTGVEIAIAESGIIAPPASIILLTVLSVAKLVLVAMYYMHLYGDNPILVAIFLIPVPFVLLIIGALLLEFDAFRAVFGL
;
A
#
# COMPACT_ATOMS: atom_id res chain seq x y z
N MET A 1 25.89 -3.60 -58.81
CA MET A 1 25.02 -2.41 -58.75
C MET A 1 23.58 -2.89 -58.66
N ALA A 2 23.08 -3.03 -57.43
CA ALA A 2 21.66 -3.08 -57.07
C ALA A 2 21.58 -3.04 -55.55
N GLU A 3 21.41 -1.82 -55.04
CA GLU A 3 20.65 -1.44 -53.85
C GLU A 3 20.55 -2.45 -52.70
N GLN A 4 21.49 -2.37 -51.74
CA GLN A 4 21.11 -2.62 -50.36
C GLN A 4 20.31 -1.40 -49.91
N THR A 5 18.99 -1.52 -49.91
CA THR A 5 18.06 -0.55 -49.32
C THR A 5 18.38 -0.41 -47.84
N ILE A 6 19.16 0.61 -47.53
CA ILE A 6 19.45 1.08 -46.19
C ILE A 6 18.19 1.74 -45.64
N SER A 7 17.80 1.28 -44.46
CA SER A 7 17.06 2.01 -43.42
C SER A 7 15.63 2.42 -43.77
N ASP A 8 14.70 1.50 -43.52
CA ASP A 8 13.42 1.89 -42.91
C ASP A 8 13.05 0.90 -41.81
N HIS A 9 13.66 1.07 -40.64
CA HIS A 9 13.14 0.51 -39.39
C HIS A 9 12.22 1.56 -38.74
N SER A 10 11.22 2.06 -39.47
CA SER A 10 10.06 2.73 -38.92
C SER A 10 9.13 1.69 -38.27
N GLY A 11 9.54 1.22 -37.10
CA GLY A 11 8.83 0.15 -36.42
C GLY A 11 9.38 -0.10 -35.03
N GLU A 12 9.82 0.96 -34.34
CA GLU A 12 9.82 0.93 -32.89
C GLU A 12 8.36 0.76 -32.45
N HIS A 13 7.92 -0.49 -32.39
CA HIS A 13 6.83 -0.92 -31.56
C HIS A 13 7.26 -0.57 -30.14
N HIS A 14 7.06 0.68 -29.71
CA HIS A 14 7.09 1.01 -28.31
C HIS A 14 6.02 0.12 -27.67
N PRO A 15 6.40 -0.93 -26.92
CA PRO A 15 5.40 -1.80 -26.31
C PRO A 15 4.52 -0.91 -25.46
N GLU A 16 3.23 -0.92 -25.78
CA GLU A 16 2.18 -0.15 -25.13
C GLU A 16 2.27 -0.43 -23.65
N ILE A 17 2.86 0.50 -22.91
CA ILE A 17 3.37 0.18 -21.59
C ILE A 17 2.16 -0.19 -20.70
N PRO A 18 2.19 -1.33 -19.97
CA PRO A 18 1.16 -1.69 -19.00
C PRO A 18 0.96 -0.67 -17.85
N THR A 19 1.66 0.48 -17.90
CA THR A 19 1.61 1.64 -17.00
C THR A 19 0.23 2.24 -16.80
N ARG A 20 -0.69 2.18 -17.77
CA ARG A 20 -2.02 2.81 -17.59
C ARG A 20 -2.79 2.23 -16.41
N ARG A 21 -2.71 0.92 -16.17
CA ARG A 21 -3.35 0.30 -15.00
C ARG A 21 -2.69 0.74 -13.70
N TYR A 22 -1.35 0.69 -13.63
CA TYR A 22 -0.60 1.14 -12.45
C TYR A 22 -0.87 2.60 -12.09
N LEU A 23 -0.95 3.49 -13.09
CA LEU A 23 -1.30 4.89 -12.88
C LEU A 23 -2.72 5.07 -12.34
N LEU A 24 -3.69 4.30 -12.83
CA LEU A 24 -5.07 4.36 -12.33
C LEU A 24 -5.18 3.89 -10.87
N ILE A 25 -4.47 2.81 -10.52
CA ILE A 25 -4.42 2.29 -9.15
C ILE A 25 -3.68 3.25 -8.22
N GLY A 26 -2.56 3.82 -8.69
CA GLY A 26 -1.81 4.86 -7.97
C GLY A 26 -2.66 6.11 -7.71
N LEU A 27 -3.46 6.53 -8.69
CA LEU A 27 -4.42 7.63 -8.53
C LEU A 27 -5.51 7.28 -7.51
N ALA A 28 -6.06 6.07 -7.55
CA ALA A 28 -7.05 5.61 -6.57
C ALA A 28 -6.48 5.60 -5.14
N LEU A 29 -5.23 5.14 -4.98
CA LEU A 29 -4.50 5.21 -3.70
C LEU A 29 -4.31 6.65 -3.24
N ALA A 30 -3.90 7.56 -4.14
CA ALA A 30 -3.73 8.96 -3.82
C ALA A 30 -5.04 9.62 -3.37
N LEU A 31 -6.15 9.33 -4.04
CA LEU A 31 -7.48 9.80 -3.64
C LEU A 31 -7.88 9.22 -2.28
N LEU A 32 -7.65 7.92 -2.05
CA LEU A 32 -7.94 7.27 -0.79
C LEU A 32 -7.11 7.85 0.38
N THR A 33 -5.88 8.31 0.11
CA THR A 33 -5.05 9.04 1.07
C THR A 33 -5.56 10.45 1.30
N GLY A 34 -5.98 11.16 0.25
CA GLY A 34 -6.57 12.50 0.39
C GLY A 34 -7.85 12.47 1.24
N VAL A 35 -8.71 11.47 1.03
CA VAL A 35 -9.90 11.24 1.85
C VAL A 35 -9.54 10.91 3.29
N GLU A 36 -8.51 10.10 3.52
CA GLU A 36 -8.06 9.75 4.86
C GLU A 36 -7.57 10.97 5.64
N ILE A 37 -6.76 11.83 5.02
CA ILE A 37 -6.29 13.09 5.62
C ILE A 37 -7.48 14.02 5.90
N ALA A 38 -8.41 14.16 4.94
CA ALA A 38 -9.59 14.98 5.13
C ALA A 38 -10.44 14.51 6.32
N ILE A 39 -10.64 13.19 6.47
CA ILE A 39 -11.38 12.61 7.60
C ILE A 39 -10.61 12.82 8.92
N ALA A 40 -9.30 12.55 8.93
CA ALA A 40 -8.46 12.68 10.11
C ALA A 40 -8.43 14.12 10.65
N GLU A 41 -8.29 15.11 9.76
CA GLU A 41 -8.16 16.52 10.13
C GLU A 41 -9.51 17.20 10.39
N SER A 42 -10.59 16.72 9.76
CA SER A 42 -11.91 17.37 9.90
C SER A 42 -12.52 17.28 11.30
N GLY A 43 -12.09 16.32 12.13
CA GLY A 43 -12.66 16.10 13.46
C GLY A 43 -14.16 15.76 13.46
N ILE A 44 -14.74 15.43 12.30
CA ILE A 44 -16.19 15.20 12.11
C ILE A 44 -16.68 13.94 12.82
N ILE A 45 -15.79 12.96 13.02
CA ILE A 45 -16.10 11.65 13.57
C ILE A 45 -15.53 11.54 14.98
N ALA A 46 -16.33 11.01 15.91
CA ALA A 46 -15.90 10.79 17.29
C ALA A 46 -14.58 9.98 17.35
N PRO A 47 -13.65 10.32 18.27
CA PRO A 47 -12.30 9.74 18.31
C PRO A 47 -12.19 8.21 18.24
N PRO A 48 -13.03 7.41 18.93
CA PRO A 48 -12.91 5.96 18.85
C PRO A 48 -13.36 5.39 17.49
N ALA A 49 -14.35 6.03 16.84
CA ALA A 49 -14.85 5.59 15.54
C ALA A 49 -13.93 6.02 14.40
N SER A 50 -13.28 7.19 14.51
CA SER A 50 -12.31 7.65 13.52
C SER A 50 -11.07 6.75 13.50
N ILE A 51 -10.55 6.33 14.66
CA ILE A 51 -9.40 5.40 14.73
C ILE A 51 -9.68 4.10 13.98
N ILE A 52 -10.85 3.49 14.20
CA ILE A 52 -11.23 2.23 13.54
C ILE A 52 -11.34 2.43 12.03
N LEU A 53 -12.03 3.49 11.59
CA LEU A 53 -12.22 3.81 10.19
C LEU A 53 -10.89 4.06 9.46
N LEU A 54 -10.01 4.86 10.05
CA LEU A 54 -8.68 5.17 9.50
C LEU A 54 -7.81 3.91 9.44
N THR A 55 -7.87 3.06 10.46
CA THR A 55 -7.16 1.77 10.45
C THR A 55 -7.63 0.88 9.29
N VAL A 56 -8.94 0.78 9.07
CA VAL A 56 -9.51 0.02 7.95
C VAL A 56 -9.09 0.62 6.61
N LEU A 57 -9.13 1.95 6.47
CA LEU A 57 -8.66 2.63 5.25
C LEU A 57 -7.17 2.36 4.98
N SER A 58 -6.34 2.34 6.01
CA SER A 58 -4.90 2.09 5.90
C SER A 58 -4.60 0.62 5.52
N VAL A 59 -5.32 -0.34 6.12
CA VAL A 59 -5.22 -1.75 5.72
C VAL A 59 -5.69 -1.96 4.28
N ALA A 60 -6.78 -1.30 3.86
CA ALA A 60 -7.26 -1.40 2.49
C ALA A 60 -6.21 -0.90 1.47
N LYS A 61 -5.52 0.21 1.78
CA LYS A 61 -4.39 0.70 0.96
C LYS A 61 -3.28 -0.33 0.86
N LEU A 62 -2.90 -0.93 1.99
CA LEU A 62 -1.85 -1.96 2.05
C LEU A 62 -2.20 -3.15 1.14
N VAL A 63 -3.45 -3.64 1.20
CA VAL A 63 -3.93 -4.74 0.34
C VAL A 63 -3.92 -4.34 -1.13
N LEU A 64 -4.35 -3.12 -1.46
CA LEU A 64 -4.38 -2.63 -2.83
C LEU A 64 -2.96 -2.48 -3.42
N VAL A 65 -2.02 -1.98 -2.62
CA VAL A 65 -0.59 -1.93 -3.00
C VAL A 65 -0.02 -3.35 -3.16
N ALA A 66 -0.28 -4.25 -2.23
CA ALA A 66 0.21 -5.62 -2.30
C ALA A 66 -0.33 -6.37 -3.52
N MET A 67 -1.64 -6.31 -3.79
CA MET A 67 -2.25 -7.00 -4.92
C MET A 67 -1.82 -6.43 -6.27
N TYR A 68 -1.82 -5.10 -6.42
CA TYR A 68 -1.62 -4.46 -7.72
C TYR A 68 -0.20 -3.99 -7.95
N TYR A 69 0.42 -3.27 -7.01
CA TYR A 69 1.78 -2.73 -7.19
C TYR A 69 2.87 -3.79 -7.00
N MET A 70 2.67 -4.75 -6.11
CA MET A 70 3.60 -5.89 -5.94
C MET A 70 3.28 -7.09 -6.86
N HIS A 71 2.38 -6.92 -7.84
CA HIS A 71 2.01 -7.95 -8.82
C HIS A 71 1.41 -9.26 -8.27
N LEU A 72 1.17 -9.39 -6.95
CA LEU A 72 0.65 -10.62 -6.32
C LEU A 72 -0.66 -11.13 -6.95
N TYR A 73 -1.51 -10.27 -7.53
CA TYR A 73 -2.74 -10.69 -8.19
C TYR A 73 -2.51 -11.61 -9.41
N GLY A 74 -1.29 -11.64 -9.97
CA GLY A 74 -0.90 -12.50 -11.09
C GLY A 74 0.33 -13.38 -10.84
N ASP A 75 0.85 -13.40 -9.61
CA ASP A 75 2.13 -14.04 -9.27
C ASP A 75 1.97 -15.18 -8.23
N ASN A 76 3.07 -15.87 -7.91
CA ASN A 76 3.07 -16.98 -6.97
C ASN A 76 2.64 -16.55 -5.53
N PRO A 77 1.81 -17.37 -4.84
CA PRO A 77 1.31 -17.08 -3.49
C PRO A 77 2.42 -16.95 -2.42
N ILE A 78 3.63 -17.40 -2.74
CA ILE A 78 4.83 -17.24 -1.90
C ILE A 78 5.20 -15.77 -1.70
N LEU A 79 5.00 -14.90 -2.69
CA LEU A 79 5.28 -13.47 -2.54
C LEU A 79 4.30 -12.80 -1.57
N VAL A 80 3.04 -13.26 -1.56
CA VAL A 80 2.03 -12.88 -0.55
C VAL A 80 2.49 -13.29 0.85
N ALA A 81 2.97 -14.53 0.99
CA ALA A 81 3.42 -15.05 2.27
C ALA A 81 4.61 -14.25 2.81
N ILE A 82 5.61 -13.94 1.98
CA ILE A 82 6.79 -13.14 2.37
C ILE A 82 6.39 -11.72 2.80
N PHE A 83 5.44 -11.09 2.09
CA PHE A 83 4.92 -9.78 2.47
C PHE A 83 4.17 -9.80 3.81
N LEU A 84 3.58 -10.94 4.19
CA LEU A 84 2.83 -11.08 5.43
C LEU A 84 3.72 -11.43 6.64
N ILE A 85 4.96 -11.89 6.44
CA ILE A 85 5.94 -12.17 7.51
C ILE A 85 6.15 -10.99 8.48
N PRO A 86 6.31 -9.73 8.03
CA PRO A 86 6.51 -8.61 8.95
C PRO A 86 5.27 -8.25 9.78
N VAL A 87 4.05 -8.62 9.35
CA VAL A 87 2.80 -8.27 10.06
C VAL A 87 2.75 -8.79 11.51
N PRO A 88 2.98 -10.08 11.80
CA PRO A 88 3.02 -10.57 13.18
C PRO A 88 4.17 -9.95 13.99
N PHE A 89 5.28 -9.59 13.34
CA PHE A 89 6.41 -8.95 14.03
C PHE A 89 6.04 -7.53 14.50
N VAL A 90 5.35 -6.75 13.66
CA VAL A 90 4.83 -5.43 14.02
C VAL A 90 3.78 -5.55 15.14
N LEU A 91 2.85 -6.49 15.04
CA LEU A 91 1.85 -6.76 16.09
C LEU A 91 2.50 -7.13 17.43
N LEU A 92 3.56 -7.96 17.39
CA LEU A 92 4.32 -8.33 18.58
C LEU A 92 4.97 -7.10 19.21
N ILE A 93 5.67 -6.29 18.42
CA ILE A 93 6.34 -5.08 18.91
C ILE A 93 5.34 -4.09 19.53
N ILE A 94 4.22 -3.83 18.84
CA ILE A 94 3.15 -2.96 19.36
C ILE A 94 2.60 -3.53 20.67
N GLY A 95 2.31 -4.83 20.71
CA GLY A 95 1.81 -5.50 21.91
C GLY A 95 2.78 -5.42 23.08
N ALA A 96 4.08 -5.64 22.83
CA ALA A 96 5.12 -5.52 23.84
C ALA A 96 5.22 -4.09 24.38
N LEU A 97 5.18 -3.08 23.50
CA LEU A 97 5.24 -1.68 23.90
C LEU A 97 4.01 -1.25 24.71
N LEU A 98 2.81 -1.71 24.34
CA LEU A 98 1.58 -1.43 25.08
C LEU A 98 1.59 -2.10 26.46
N LEU A 99 2.07 -3.35 26.55
CA LEU A 99 2.24 -4.05 27.83
C LEU A 99 3.25 -3.36 28.74
N GLU A 100 4.38 -2.92 28.19
CA GLU A 100 5.38 -2.13 28.93
C GLU A 100 4.79 -0.81 29.41
N PHE A 101 4.00 -0.12 28.58
CA PHE A 101 3.37 1.14 28.95
C PHE A 101 2.31 0.95 30.06
N ASP A 102 1.44 -0.05 29.94
CA ASP A 102 0.45 -0.35 30.97
C ASP A 102 1.09 -0.84 32.27
N ALA A 103 2.11 -1.68 32.19
CA ALA A 103 2.88 -2.12 33.34
C ALA A 103 3.62 -0.95 34.00
N PHE A 104 4.22 -0.06 33.21
CA PHE A 104 4.88 1.15 33.68
C PHE A 104 3.89 2.10 34.39
N ARG A 105 2.72 2.32 33.80
CA ARG A 105 1.64 3.12 34.41
C ARG A 105 1.14 2.52 35.72
N ALA A 106 0.95 1.20 35.75
CA ALA A 106 0.52 0.48 36.95
C ALA A 106 1.54 0.56 38.09
N VAL A 107 2.84 0.53 37.78
CA VAL A 107 3.93 0.65 38.76
C VAL A 107 4.10 2.08 39.28
N PHE A 108 3.98 3.08 38.40
CA PHE A 108 4.17 4.50 38.78
C PHE A 108 2.89 5.20 39.27
N GLY A 109 1.73 4.54 39.23
CA GLY A 109 0.48 5.03 39.85
C GLY A 109 -0.10 6.29 39.20
N LEU A 110 -0.04 6.39 37.86
CA LEU A 110 -0.45 7.56 37.06
C LEU A 110 -1.67 7.27 36.17
#